data_AF-A0A2E1SQC2-F1
#
_entry.id   AF-A0A2E1SQC2-F1
#
_cell.length_a   1.000
_cell.length_b   1.000
_cell.length_c   1.000
_cell.angle_alpha   90.00
_cell.angle_beta   90.00
_cell.angle_gamma   90.00
#
_symmetry.space_group_name_H-M   'P 1'
#
loop_
_entity.id
_entity.type
_entity.pdbx_description
1 polymer ?
#
loop_
_entity_poly.entity_id
_entity_poly.type
_entity_poly.pdbx_seq_one_letter_code
_entity_poly.pdbx_strand_id
1 'polypeptide(L)' 'MANNAPFFISKDGFGITHEARKYLLPLIAGEDYPPYENGLPHYPKLQNKLITKRCKQWALP' A
#
# COMPACT_ATOMS: atom_id res chain seq x y z
N MET A 1 19.15 -24.92 11.61
CA MET A 1 18.02 -23.99 11.46
C MET A 1 18.48 -22.90 10.50
N ALA A 2 18.11 -23.02 9.22
CA ALA A 2 18.62 -22.13 8.18
C ALA A 2 17.78 -20.85 8.17
N ASN A 3 18.39 -19.74 8.57
CA ASN A 3 17.81 -18.40 8.44
C ASN A 3 17.85 -18.01 6.96
N ASN A 4 16.92 -18.55 6.18
CA ASN A 4 16.82 -18.40 4.71
C ASN A 4 16.21 -17.05 4.28
N ALA A 5 16.40 -15.98 5.05
CA ALA A 5 16.01 -14.65 4.61
C ALA A 5 17.09 -14.14 3.64
N PRO A 6 16.79 -13.90 2.35
CA PRO A 6 17.74 -13.30 1.45
C PRO A 6 18.14 -11.92 1.97
N PHE A 7 19.45 -11.66 2.03
CA PHE A 7 19.98 -10.35 2.41
C PHE A 7 19.53 -9.33 1.36
N PHE A 8 18.55 -8.50 1.70
CA PHE A 8 18.01 -7.49 0.78
C PHE A 8 18.79 -6.18 0.80
N ILE A 9 19.57 -5.93 1.85
CA ILE A 9 20.38 -4.73 2.02
C ILE A 9 21.85 -5.05 1.71
N SER A 10 22.54 -4.13 1.04
CA SER A 10 23.98 -4.21 0.74
C SER A 10 24.81 -4.21 2.03
N LYS A 11 26.06 -4.68 1.93
CA LYS A 11 26.97 -4.81 3.09
C LYS A 11 27.30 -3.47 3.76
N ASP A 12 27.30 -2.38 2.98
CA ASP A 12 27.49 -1.02 3.48
C ASP A 12 26.22 -0.40 4.09
N GLY A 13 25.05 -1.04 3.94
CA GLY A 13 23.79 -0.59 4.49
C GLY A 13 23.02 0.46 3.66
N PHE A 14 23.56 0.91 2.53
CA PHE A 14 23.00 2.05 1.78
C PHE A 14 22.28 1.70 0.48
N GLY A 15 22.13 0.41 0.17
CA GLY A 15 21.49 -0.04 -1.07
C GLY A 15 20.81 -1.39 -0.95
N ILE A 16 20.18 -1.82 -2.04
CA ILE A 16 19.54 -3.13 -2.15
C ILE A 16 20.38 -4.11 -2.96
N THR A 17 20.28 -5.39 -2.64
CA THR A 17 20.99 -6.46 -3.38
C THR A 17 20.28 -6.84 -4.68
N HIS A 18 20.94 -7.64 -5.51
CA HIS A 18 20.32 -8.20 -6.71
C HIS A 18 19.08 -9.06 -6.39
N GLU A 19 19.13 -9.86 -5.33
CA GLU A 19 17.99 -10.68 -4.88
C GLU A 19 16.79 -9.81 -4.49
N ALA A 20 17.03 -8.69 -3.80
CA ALA A 20 15.99 -7.72 -3.49
C ALA A 20 15.39 -7.13 -4.76
N ARG A 21 16.22 -6.73 -5.74
CA ARG A 21 15.73 -6.21 -7.02
C ARG A 21 14.86 -7.22 -7.75
N LYS A 22 15.30 -8.48 -7.83
CA LYS A 22 14.55 -9.57 -8.48
C LYS A 22 13.19 -9.78 -7.82
N TYR A 23 13.11 -9.67 -6.50
CA TYR A 23 11.87 -9.80 -5.75
C TYR A 23 10.95 -8.58 -5.90
N LEU A 24 11.48 -7.35 -5.80
CA LEU A 24 10.69 -6.12 -5.78
C LEU A 24 10.22 -5.66 -7.16
N LEU A 25 11.04 -5.86 -8.19
CA LEU A 25 10.76 -5.39 -9.55
C LEU A 25 9.39 -5.87 -10.11
N PRO A 26 9.00 -7.15 -10.00
CA PRO A 26 7.69 -7.58 -10.49
C PRO A 26 6.51 -7.00 -9.70
N LEU A 27 6.71 -6.56 -8.45
CA LEU A 27 5.63 -6.01 -7.61
C LEU A 27 5.20 -4.60 -8.03
N ILE A 28 6.07 -3.89 -8.75
CA ILE A 28 5.82 -2.55 -9.28
C ILE A 28 5.65 -2.55 -10.81
N ALA A 29 5.53 -3.74 -11.40
CA ALA A 29 5.42 -3.88 -12.84
C ALA A 29 4.01 -3.50 -13.31
N GLY A 30 3.93 -2.65 -14.34
CA GLY A 30 2.68 -2.17 -14.92
C GLY A 30 2.23 -0.83 -14.33
N GLU A 31 1.39 -0.13 -15.09
CA GLU A 31 0.78 1.14 -14.69
C GLU A 31 -0.74 1.00 -14.80
N ASP A 32 -1.44 1.46 -13.77
CA ASP A 32 -2.91 1.50 -13.72
C ASP A 32 -3.34 2.97 -13.61
N TYR A 33 -3.54 3.60 -14.77
CA TYR A 33 -3.93 5.00 -14.84
C TYR A 33 -5.43 5.17 -14.52
N PRO A 34 -5.81 6.10 -13.63
CA PRO A 34 -7.21 6.34 -13.32
C PRO A 34 -7.94 6.96 -14.53
N PRO A 35 -9.29 6.88 -14.60
CA PRO A 35 -10.05 7.67 -15.55
C PRO A 35 -9.88 9.17 -15.29
N TYR A 36 -9.97 9.99 -16.34
CA TYR A 36 -9.82 11.45 -16.26
C TYR A 36 -11.12 12.17 -16.63
N GLU A 37 -11.39 13.30 -15.98
CA GLU A 37 -12.47 14.23 -16.30
C GLU A 37 -11.89 15.65 -16.33
N ASN A 38 -12.08 16.38 -17.43
CA ASN A 38 -11.54 17.74 -17.62
C ASN A 38 -10.03 17.87 -17.33
N GLY A 39 -9.24 16.86 -17.68
CA GLY A 39 -7.79 16.85 -17.48
C GLY A 39 -7.30 16.46 -16.08
N LEU A 40 -8.20 16.07 -15.18
CA LEU A 40 -7.87 15.65 -13.81
C LEU A 40 -8.32 14.20 -13.54
N PRO A 41 -7.59 13.41 -12.74
CA PRO A 41 -8.05 12.09 -12.29
C PRO A 41 -9.42 12.17 -11.61
N HIS A 42 -10.35 11.35 -12.09
CA HIS A 42 -11.71 11.28 -11.58
C HIS A 42 -11.82 10.21 -10.48
N TYR A 43 -11.55 10.62 -9.24
CA TYR A 43 -11.66 9.76 -8.07
C TYR A 43 -13.11 9.63 -7.56
N PRO A 44 -13.55 8.43 -7.14
CA PRO A 44 -14.89 8.24 -6.59
C PRO A 44 -15.04 8.97 -5.25
N LYS A 45 -16.20 9.61 -5.05
CA LYS A 45 -16.59 10.21 -3.77
C LYS A 45 -17.56 9.29 -3.02
N LEU A 46 -17.19 8.90 -1.81
CA LEU A 46 -18.07 8.13 -0.93
C LEU A 46 -19.16 9.04 -0.35
N GLN A 47 -20.39 8.52 -0.27
CA GLN A 47 -21.52 9.26 0.32
C GLN A 47 -21.45 9.32 1.85
N ASN A 48 -20.70 8.40 2.48
CA ASN A 48 -20.52 8.30 3.93
C ASN A 48 -21.83 8.38 4.73
N LYS A 49 -22.92 7.79 4.19
CA LYS A 49 -24.22 7.75 4.85
C LYS A 49 -24.15 6.86 6.09
N LEU A 50 -24.38 7.45 7.25
CA LEU A 50 -24.46 6.71 8.51
C LEU A 50 -25.69 5.82 8.52
N ILE A 51 -25.52 4.60 9.03
CA ILE A 51 -26.64 3.73 9.40
C ILE A 51 -27.21 4.16 10.75
N THR A 52 -28.43 3.70 11.04
CA THR A 52 -29.03 3.86 12.37
C THR A 52 -28.12 3.23 13.43
N LYS A 53 -27.88 3.98 14.52
CA LYS A 53 -27.06 3.53 15.64
C LYS A 53 -27.70 2.32 16.33
N ARG A 54 -26.89 1.30 16.63
CA ARG A 54 -27.34 0.06 17.29
C ARG A 54 -26.81 -0.11 18.72
N CYS A 55 -26.07 0.86 19.24
CA CYS A 55 -25.48 0.82 20.59
C CYS A 55 -25.62 2.16 21.30
N LYS A 56 -25.43 2.14 22.63
CA LYS A 56 -25.39 3.37 23.43
C LYS A 56 -24.16 4.20 23.07
N GLN A 57 -24.23 5.51 23.35
CA GLN A 57 -23.05 6.37 23.23
C GLN A 57 -21.94 5.86 24.15
N TRP A 58 -20.75 5.64 23.61
CA TRP A 58 -19.58 5.35 24.41
C TRP A 58 -19.13 6.62 25.13
N ALA A 59 -18.80 6.48 26.42
CA ALA A 59 -18.26 7.52 27.27
C ALA A 59 -16.97 7.00 27.93
N LEU A 60 -16.01 7.89 28.15
CA LEU A 60 -14.81 7.59 28.91
C LEU A 60 -15.19 7.23 30.37
N PRO A 61 -14.47 6.29 31.01
CA PRO A 61 -14.65 6.00 32.43
C PRO A 61 -14.29 7.20 33.32
#